data_AF-A0AAV5M305-F1
#
_entry.id   AF-A0AAV5M305-F1
#
_cell.length_a   1.000
_cell.length_b   1.000
_cell.length_c   1.000
_cell.angle_alpha   90.00
_cell.angle_beta   90.00
_cell.angle_gamma   90.00
#
_symmetry.space_group_name_H-M   'P 1'
#
loop_
_entity.id
_entity.type
_entity.pdbx_description
1 polymer ?
#
loop_
_entity_poly.entity_id
_entity_poly.type
_entity_poly.pdbx_seq_one_letter_code
_entity_poly.pdbx_strand_id
1 'polypeptide(L)'
;MFQGCSRLVKKEDICFNLKEHLKQNVVQFDKNFYLQIKGIPQGSVLSSLLCSLYYGHMERNLIIPLLERVSKDITEDLLTQQISSSASTMQNLRDVAVIAPLRYLLLRFIDDFLFISMSKALAAAFFSMLKGGIPDYNCYMNHEKFCSNFDIGHQLGHPSNRVCVSEKGIPYICWSGLLINSCTLEVQADYSRYLINHLRSALTVRWQDRPGHNLKRKVCDFLRPKCHTIFFDSNINSAAVVRLNIYQAFLLCAMKFHCYVSELSYICKLRAQFYLKIIMRSLRYMYRLIRRRMHSSYGGHNFRPILNLQDQEVKWLGLHAYIQVLKMKQSRHKVLLSLLNSKYCAHKLTGNTSSDLNYAIERSNSSSLWRIKY
;
A
#
# COMPACT_ATOMS: atom_id res chain seq x y z
N MET A 1 4.53 -28.21 14.22
CA MET A 1 5.66 -27.78 15.07
C MET A 1 6.91 -28.25 14.38
N PHE A 2 7.65 -27.36 13.72
CA PHE A 2 9.05 -27.65 13.42
C PHE A 2 9.80 -27.33 14.71
N GLN A 3 10.25 -28.35 15.45
CA GLN A 3 11.27 -28.16 16.48
C GLN A 3 12.50 -27.62 15.76
N GLY A 4 12.79 -26.33 15.92
CA GLY A 4 13.95 -25.71 15.32
C GLY A 4 15.19 -26.29 15.96
N CYS A 5 15.88 -27.17 15.24
CA CYS A 5 17.21 -27.63 15.64
C CYS A 5 18.15 -26.41 15.54
N SER A 6 18.63 -25.90 16.67
CA SER A 6 19.64 -24.84 16.67
C SER A 6 21.00 -25.45 16.38
N ARG A 7 21.57 -25.12 15.23
CA ARG A 7 22.93 -25.51 14.85
C ARG A 7 23.84 -24.30 15.02
N LEU A 8 24.93 -24.47 15.77
CA LEU A 8 25.99 -23.48 15.82
C LEU A 8 26.81 -23.62 14.52
N VAL A 9 26.87 -22.55 13.74
CA VAL A 9 27.56 -22.52 12.44
C VAL A 9 28.62 -21.42 12.49
N LYS A 10 29.83 -21.71 12.01
CA LYS A 10 30.90 -20.72 11.98
C LYS A 10 30.62 -19.67 10.90
N LYS A 11 31.14 -18.46 11.10
CA LYS A 11 30.98 -17.35 10.13
C LYS A 11 31.58 -17.73 8.78
N GLU A 12 32.71 -18.43 8.79
CA GLU A 12 33.43 -18.86 7.59
C GLU A 12 32.58 -19.80 6.73
N ASP A 13 31.89 -20.75 7.37
CA ASP A 13 30.99 -21.68 6.68
C ASP A 13 29.80 -20.96 6.04
N ILE A 14 29.25 -19.95 6.73
CA ILE A 14 28.17 -19.12 6.19
C ILE A 14 28.69 -18.31 5.00
N CYS A 15 29.86 -17.67 5.13
CA CYS A 15 30.48 -16.90 4.05
C CYS A 15 30.78 -17.77 2.83
N PHE A 16 31.26 -19.01 3.04
CA PHE A 16 31.46 -19.98 1.98
C PHE A 16 30.15 -20.28 1.26
N ASN A 17 29.11 -20.69 1.99
CA ASN A 17 27.81 -21.00 1.39
C ASN A 17 27.18 -19.82 0.66
N LEU A 18 27.31 -18.60 1.18
CA LEU A 18 26.84 -17.39 0.51
C LEU A 18 27.61 -17.10 -0.78
N LYS A 19 28.93 -17.31 -0.77
CA LYS A 19 29.78 -17.14 -1.96
C LYS A 19 29.42 -18.16 -3.03
N GLU A 20 29.27 -19.42 -2.66
CA GLU A 20 28.81 -20.49 -3.56
C GLU A 20 27.44 -20.13 -4.15
N HIS A 21 26.49 -19.75 -3.31
CA HIS A 21 25.14 -19.37 -3.75
C HIS A 21 25.13 -18.22 -4.77
N LEU A 22 26.00 -17.23 -4.59
CA LEU A 22 26.06 -16.04 -5.44
C LEU A 22 26.93 -16.21 -6.69
N LYS A 23 27.96 -17.06 -6.64
CA LYS A 23 28.99 -17.17 -7.70
C LYS A 23 28.93 -18.47 -8.46
N GLN A 24 28.28 -19.49 -7.93
CA GLN A 24 28.16 -20.82 -8.52
C GLN A 24 26.69 -21.20 -8.80
N ASN A 25 25.82 -20.21 -9.05
CA ASN A 25 24.43 -20.47 -9.39
C ASN A 25 24.31 -20.93 -10.85
N VAL A 26 24.21 -22.25 -11.05
CA VAL A 26 23.96 -22.86 -12.36
C VAL A 26 22.46 -23.02 -12.59
N VAL A 27 21.96 -22.49 -13.70
CA VAL A 27 20.57 -22.60 -14.14
C VAL A 27 20.53 -23.50 -15.38
N GLN A 28 19.62 -24.48 -15.36
CA GLN A 28 19.32 -25.27 -16.54
C GLN A 28 18.16 -24.62 -17.30
N PHE A 29 18.37 -24.37 -18.59
CA PHE A 29 17.31 -23.95 -19.51
C PHE A 29 17.36 -24.87 -20.73
N ASP A 30 16.25 -25.56 -20.99
CA ASP A 30 16.15 -26.69 -21.90
C ASP A 30 17.21 -27.78 -21.61
N LYS A 31 18.13 -28.01 -22.55
CA LYS A 31 19.21 -29.01 -22.45
C LYS A 31 20.56 -28.40 -22.07
N ASN A 32 20.61 -27.08 -21.85
CA ASN A 32 21.85 -26.35 -21.63
C ASN A 32 21.97 -25.87 -20.17
N PHE A 33 23.21 -25.79 -19.69
CA PHE A 33 23.54 -25.24 -18.38
C PHE A 33 24.20 -23.88 -18.53
N TYR A 34 23.75 -22.92 -17.73
CA TYR A 34 24.26 -21.55 -17.73
C TYR A 34 24.69 -21.16 -16.32
N LEU A 35 25.84 -20.51 -16.19
CA LEU A 35 26.27 -19.92 -14.92
C LEU A 35 25.78 -18.47 -14.85
N GLN A 36 25.04 -18.13 -13.80
CA GLN A 36 24.65 -16.74 -13.56
C GLN A 36 25.87 -15.95 -13.07
N ILE A 37 26.34 -15.01 -13.90
CA ILE A 37 27.51 -14.17 -13.58
C ILE A 37 27.13 -12.80 -12.98
N LYS A 38 25.89 -12.34 -13.19
CA LYS A 38 25.43 -11.00 -12.79
C LYS A 38 24.14 -11.10 -11.97
N GLY A 39 24.14 -10.39 -10.84
CA GLY A 39 22.99 -10.26 -9.95
C GLY A 39 22.84 -11.41 -8.96
N ILE A 40 21.82 -11.29 -8.12
CA ILE A 40 21.45 -12.29 -7.11
C ILE A 40 20.44 -13.26 -7.76
N PRO A 41 20.54 -14.59 -7.56
CA PRO A 41 19.59 -15.55 -8.12
C PRO A 41 18.15 -15.23 -7.72
N GLN A 42 17.24 -15.09 -8.68
CA GLN A 42 15.82 -14.88 -8.39
C GLN A 42 15.16 -16.21 -8.00
N GLY A 43 14.23 -16.18 -7.04
CA GLY A 43 13.56 -17.38 -6.52
C GLY A 43 14.31 -18.08 -5.37
N SER A 44 15.53 -17.66 -5.04
CA SER A 44 16.21 -18.09 -3.82
C SER A 44 15.54 -17.50 -2.58
N VAL A 45 15.50 -18.28 -1.49
CA VAL A 45 15.00 -17.83 -0.19
C VAL A 45 15.85 -16.71 0.42
N LEU A 46 17.09 -16.53 -0.05
CA LEU A 46 18.02 -15.51 0.44
C LEU A 46 17.99 -14.22 -0.38
N SER A 47 17.37 -14.20 -1.57
CA SER A 47 17.53 -13.11 -2.53
C SER A 47 17.10 -11.76 -1.97
N SER A 48 15.93 -11.71 -1.31
CA SER A 48 15.41 -10.47 -0.73
C SER A 48 16.28 -9.93 0.40
N LEU A 49 16.86 -10.81 1.22
CA LEU A 49 17.76 -10.41 2.31
C LEU A 49 19.08 -9.89 1.75
N LEU A 50 19.67 -10.60 0.78
CA LEU A 50 20.93 -10.18 0.14
C LEU A 50 20.76 -8.87 -0.64
N CYS A 51 19.64 -8.69 -1.35
CA CYS A 51 19.29 -7.43 -2.00
C CYS A 51 19.16 -6.30 -0.97
N SER A 52 18.49 -6.56 0.16
CA SER A 52 18.33 -5.57 1.23
C SER A 52 19.67 -5.19 1.88
N LEU A 53 20.58 -6.16 2.05
CA LEU A 53 21.93 -5.92 2.55
C LEU A 53 22.76 -5.08 1.57
N TYR A 54 22.70 -5.42 0.28
CA TYR A 54 23.43 -4.74 -0.78
C TYR A 54 22.98 -3.27 -0.93
N TYR A 55 21.67 -3.02 -1.03
CA TYR A 55 21.17 -1.65 -1.07
C TYR A 55 21.28 -0.93 0.28
N GLY A 56 21.22 -1.66 1.41
CA GLY A 56 21.51 -1.08 2.72
C GLY A 56 22.96 -0.59 2.86
N HIS A 57 23.90 -1.17 2.12
CA HIS A 57 25.26 -0.66 2.02
C HIS A 57 25.32 0.58 1.13
N MET A 58 24.61 0.60 -0.01
CA MET A 58 24.48 1.76 -0.89
C MET A 58 23.90 2.98 -0.17
N GLU A 59 22.84 2.77 0.61
CA GLU A 59 22.16 3.83 1.36
C GLU A 59 23.09 4.49 2.36
N ARG A 60 23.80 3.69 3.16
CA ARG A 60 24.70 4.16 4.20
C ARG A 60 25.93 4.89 3.67
N ASN A 61 26.47 4.45 2.54
CA ASN A 61 27.75 4.97 2.06
C ASN A 61 27.60 6.04 0.96
N LEU A 62 26.47 6.11 0.26
CA LEU A 62 26.26 7.06 -0.83
C LEU A 62 25.05 7.97 -0.61
N ILE A 63 23.86 7.39 -0.41
CA ILE A 63 22.61 8.17 -0.37
C ILE A 63 22.59 9.09 0.86
N ILE A 64 22.81 8.55 2.05
CA ILE A 64 22.74 9.32 3.30
C ILE A 64 23.81 10.42 3.33
N PRO A 65 25.10 10.15 3.05
CA PRO A 65 26.12 11.19 3.03
C PRO A 65 25.83 12.31 2.02
N LEU A 66 25.27 11.98 0.85
CA LEU A 66 24.87 12.98 -0.15
C LEU A 66 23.74 13.87 0.39
N LEU A 67 22.72 13.28 1.00
CA LEU A 67 21.60 14.03 1.59
C LEU A 67 22.07 14.95 2.73
N GLU A 68 22.99 14.47 3.57
CA GLU A 68 23.58 15.27 4.64
C GLU A 68 24.38 16.46 4.10
N ARG A 69 25.20 16.24 3.05
CA ARG A 69 25.95 17.32 2.40
C ARG A 69 25.00 18.38 1.81
N VAL A 70 24.04 17.95 0.98
CA VAL A 70 23.06 18.86 0.36
C VAL A 70 22.26 19.62 1.44
N SER A 71 21.94 18.96 2.56
CA SER A 71 21.25 19.62 3.68
C SER A 71 22.09 20.71 4.34
N LYS A 72 23.41 20.51 4.47
CA LYS A 72 24.33 21.52 5.01
C LYS A 72 24.43 22.71 4.06
N ASP A 73 24.66 22.43 2.77
CA ASP A 73 24.78 23.46 1.73
C ASP A 73 23.54 24.38 1.72
N ILE A 74 22.33 23.79 1.72
CA ILE A 74 21.07 24.56 1.76
C ILE A 74 20.96 25.41 3.03
N THR A 75 21.44 24.90 4.17
CA THR A 75 21.37 25.59 5.45
C THR A 75 22.33 26.77 5.50
N GLU A 76 23.54 26.60 4.98
CA GLU A 76 24.54 27.65 4.86
C GLU A 76 24.07 28.78 3.94
N ASP A 77 23.50 28.44 2.77
CA ASP A 77 22.94 29.42 1.83
C ASP A 77 21.82 30.28 2.47
N LEU A 78 20.93 29.64 3.25
CA LEU A 78 19.85 30.34 3.96
C LEU A 78 20.40 31.31 5.02
N LEU A 79 21.45 30.91 5.75
CA LEU A 79 22.10 31.76 6.74
C LEU A 79 22.76 32.98 6.09
N THR A 80 23.48 32.79 4.98
CA THR A 80 24.13 33.88 4.25
C THR A 80 23.10 34.90 3.74
N GLN A 81 21.97 34.43 3.19
CA GLN A 81 20.89 35.31 2.70
C GLN A 81 20.19 36.11 3.82
N GLN A 82 20.01 35.50 5.00
CA GLN A 82 19.43 36.19 6.16
C GLN A 82 20.37 37.28 6.70
N ILE A 83 21.67 37.02 6.79
CA ILE A 83 22.65 38.00 7.29
C ILE A 83 22.70 39.24 6.37
N SER A 84 22.58 39.05 5.06
CA SER A 84 22.53 40.16 4.10
C SER A 84 21.23 40.98 4.11
N SER A 85 20.15 40.51 4.76
CA SER A 85 18.85 41.20 4.79
C SER A 85 18.50 41.83 6.15
N SER A 86 19.25 41.55 7.22
CA SER A 86 19.03 42.14 8.55
C SER A 86 20.24 42.94 9.06
N ALA A 87 20.40 44.17 8.57
CA ALA A 87 21.38 45.13 9.10
C ALA A 87 20.88 45.91 10.33
N SER A 88 19.70 45.60 10.88
CA SER A 88 19.21 46.18 12.13
C SER A 88 18.56 45.11 13.01
N THR A 89 18.93 45.08 14.29
CA THR A 89 18.48 44.16 15.36
C THR A 89 19.29 42.86 15.53
N MET A 90 20.62 42.99 15.59
CA MET A 90 21.50 41.96 16.16
C MET A 90 21.41 41.97 17.70
N GLN A 91 20.51 41.20 18.31
CA GLN A 91 20.77 40.62 19.65
C GLN A 91 19.77 39.54 20.09
N ASN A 92 18.56 39.46 19.50
CA ASN A 92 17.53 38.48 19.95
C ASN A 92 17.37 37.23 19.06
N LEU A 93 18.25 37.01 18.07
CA LEU A 93 18.10 35.91 17.09
C LEU A 93 19.13 34.78 17.20
N ARG A 94 20.14 34.90 18.06
CA ARG A 94 21.11 33.81 18.27
C ARG A 94 20.50 32.58 18.97
N ASP A 95 19.37 32.76 19.66
CA ASP A 95 18.69 31.66 20.36
C ASP A 95 17.58 30.97 19.55
N VAL A 96 17.22 31.50 18.36
CA VAL A 96 16.17 30.91 17.49
C VAL A 96 16.77 30.09 16.33
N ALA A 97 18.06 30.26 16.02
CA ALA A 97 18.74 29.59 14.91
C ALA A 97 19.48 28.31 15.32
N VAL A 98 18.93 27.51 16.24
CA VAL A 98 19.17 26.06 16.18
C VAL A 98 18.33 25.57 15.00
N ILE A 99 18.86 25.74 13.77
CA ILE A 99 18.18 25.34 12.54
C ILE A 99 17.87 23.85 12.68
N ALA A 100 16.59 23.54 12.86
CA ALA A 100 16.15 22.16 12.94
C ALA A 100 16.65 21.44 11.68
N PRO A 101 17.25 20.24 11.80
CA PRO A 101 17.74 19.51 10.64
C PRO A 101 16.61 19.38 9.62
N LEU A 102 16.92 19.57 8.33
CA LEU A 102 15.95 19.44 7.25
C LEU A 102 15.21 18.11 7.42
N ARG A 103 13.89 18.20 7.59
CA ARG A 103 13.06 17.03 7.87
C ARG A 103 12.73 16.33 6.56
N TYR A 104 13.24 15.11 6.43
CA TYR A 104 12.90 14.20 5.36
C TYR A 104 12.61 12.79 5.89
N LEU A 105 11.94 12.01 5.07
CA LEU A 105 11.67 10.58 5.27
C LEU A 105 12.09 9.84 4.01
N LEU A 106 13.02 8.90 4.17
CA LEU A 106 13.43 7.97 3.13
C LEU A 106 12.92 6.57 3.47
N LEU A 107 12.10 6.02 2.59
CA LEU A 107 11.60 4.66 2.69
C LEU A 107 12.07 3.86 1.47
N ARG A 108 12.58 2.67 1.70
CA ARG A 108 12.91 1.70 0.65
C ARG A 108 12.23 0.38 0.91
N PHE A 109 11.60 -0.16 -0.12
CA PHE A 109 11.11 -1.53 -0.12
C PHE A 109 11.75 -2.29 -1.28
N ILE A 110 12.78 -3.07 -0.97
CA ILE A 110 13.64 -3.76 -1.96
C ILE A 110 14.23 -2.75 -2.94
N ASP A 111 13.61 -2.57 -4.10
CA ASP A 111 14.00 -1.74 -5.24
C ASP A 111 13.16 -0.45 -5.37
N ASP A 112 12.03 -0.35 -4.68
CA ASP A 112 11.17 0.84 -4.70
C ASP A 112 11.57 1.85 -3.63
N PHE A 113 11.81 3.10 -4.03
CA PHE A 113 12.12 4.21 -3.13
C PHE A 113 10.94 5.19 -3.02
N LEU A 114 10.69 5.68 -1.80
CA LEU A 114 9.80 6.80 -1.52
C LEU A 114 10.55 7.82 -0.67
N PHE A 115 10.66 9.04 -1.19
CA PHE A 115 11.31 10.16 -0.50
C PHE A 115 10.32 11.29 -0.30
N ILE A 116 10.17 11.72 0.95
CA ILE A 116 9.29 12.82 1.36
C ILE A 116 10.16 13.85 2.06
N SER A 117 10.11 15.11 1.65
CA SER A 117 10.95 16.18 2.19
C SER A 117 10.16 17.48 2.27
N MET A 118 10.45 18.28 3.29
CA MET A 118 9.94 19.66 3.39
C MET A 118 10.76 20.65 2.52
N SER A 119 11.90 20.23 1.99
CA SER A 119 12.73 21.00 1.06
C SER A 119 12.64 20.45 -0.36
N LYS A 120 12.17 21.28 -1.30
CA LYS A 120 12.13 20.98 -2.74
C LYS A 120 13.52 20.74 -3.30
N ALA A 121 14.52 21.54 -2.88
CA ALA A 121 15.90 21.38 -3.32
C ALA A 121 16.48 20.02 -2.92
N LEU A 122 16.24 19.58 -1.68
CA LEU A 122 16.68 18.27 -1.21
C LEU A 122 15.99 17.12 -1.96
N ALA A 123 14.68 17.24 -2.22
CA ALA A 123 13.94 16.26 -3.02
C ALA A 123 14.42 16.20 -4.48
N ALA A 124 14.73 17.35 -5.08
CA ALA A 124 15.27 17.44 -6.43
C ALA A 124 16.68 16.84 -6.53
N ALA A 125 17.53 17.04 -5.50
CA ALA A 125 18.86 16.44 -5.43
C ALA A 125 18.77 14.91 -5.34
N PHE A 126 17.92 14.37 -4.46
CA PHE A 126 17.68 12.93 -4.36
C PHE A 126 17.15 12.34 -5.68
N PHE A 127 16.18 13.01 -6.31
CA PHE A 127 15.63 12.58 -7.59
C PHE A 127 16.70 12.55 -8.68
N SER A 128 17.53 13.60 -8.77
CA SER A 128 18.58 13.72 -9.78
C SER A 128 19.66 12.63 -9.61
N MET A 129 20.03 12.33 -8.36
CA MET A 129 20.93 11.23 -8.05
C MET A 129 20.37 9.89 -8.54
N LEU A 130 19.11 9.54 -8.20
CA LEU A 130 18.51 8.29 -8.65
C LEU A 130 18.32 8.23 -10.17
N LYS A 131 17.99 9.36 -10.81
CA LYS A 131 17.85 9.47 -12.27
C LYS A 131 19.20 9.26 -12.99
N GLY A 132 20.30 9.73 -12.39
CA GLY A 132 21.66 9.49 -12.89
C GLY A 132 22.15 8.05 -12.70
N GLY A 133 21.49 7.27 -11.84
CA GLY A 133 21.90 5.93 -11.48
C GLY A 133 23.09 5.92 -10.52
N ILE A 134 23.42 4.72 -10.03
CA ILE A 134 24.53 4.49 -9.10
C ILE A 134 25.40 3.35 -9.68
N PRO A 135 26.36 3.68 -10.56
CA PRO A 135 27.15 2.70 -11.33
C PRO A 135 27.93 1.72 -10.45
N ASP A 136 28.52 2.19 -9.34
CA ASP A 136 29.28 1.35 -8.40
C ASP A 136 28.45 0.22 -7.80
N TYR A 137 27.12 0.38 -7.79
CA TYR A 137 26.18 -0.62 -7.33
C TYR A 137 25.43 -1.31 -8.47
N ASN A 138 25.75 -1.00 -9.73
CA ASN A 138 25.00 -1.42 -10.91
C ASN A 138 23.48 -1.19 -10.71
N CYS A 139 23.13 -0.04 -10.11
CA CYS A 139 21.77 0.31 -9.75
C CYS A 139 21.26 1.40 -10.71
N TYR A 140 20.25 1.05 -11.49
CA TYR A 140 19.62 1.94 -12.46
C TYR A 140 18.11 1.83 -12.30
N MET A 141 17.45 2.97 -12.36
CA MET A 141 16.00 3.07 -12.15
C MET A 141 15.27 3.14 -13.48
N ASN A 142 14.07 2.57 -13.54
CA ASN A 142 13.23 2.69 -14.72
C ASN A 142 12.72 4.13 -14.85
N HIS A 143 13.15 4.83 -15.91
CA HIS A 143 12.79 6.22 -16.19
C HIS A 143 11.28 6.45 -16.29
N GLU A 144 10.51 5.46 -16.76
CA GLU A 144 9.05 5.55 -16.87
C GLU A 144 8.34 5.43 -15.52
N LYS A 145 9.01 4.93 -14.48
CA LYS A 145 8.40 4.75 -13.15
C LYS A 145 8.68 5.89 -12.18
N PHE A 146 9.54 6.84 -12.55
CA PHE A 146 9.76 8.02 -11.71
C PHE A 146 8.49 8.83 -11.56
N CYS A 147 8.29 9.37 -10.36
CA CYS A 147 7.13 10.17 -10.02
C CYS A 147 7.54 11.27 -9.04
N SER A 148 7.07 12.50 -9.28
CA SER A 148 7.26 13.65 -8.38
C SER A 148 5.99 14.52 -8.33
N ASN A 149 5.77 15.18 -7.19
CA ASN A 149 4.69 16.16 -7.00
C ASN A 149 5.14 17.61 -7.25
N PHE A 150 6.32 17.83 -7.85
CA PHE A 150 6.86 19.14 -8.17
C PHE A 150 7.60 19.11 -9.51
N ASP A 151 7.69 20.28 -10.16
CA ASP A 151 8.46 20.43 -11.38
C ASP A 151 9.97 20.38 -11.08
N ILE A 152 10.65 19.47 -11.78
CA ILE A 152 12.09 19.23 -11.67
C ILE A 152 12.77 19.91 -12.86
N GLY A 153 13.04 21.21 -12.72
CA GLY A 153 13.85 21.99 -13.67
C GLY A 153 13.28 22.18 -15.08
N HIS A 154 13.81 23.16 -15.80
CA HIS A 154 13.39 23.60 -17.15
C HIS A 154 13.72 22.59 -18.27
N GLN A 155 13.20 21.36 -18.22
CA GLN A 155 13.20 20.49 -19.40
C GLN A 155 11.89 20.69 -20.18
N LEU A 156 11.93 21.64 -21.12
CA LEU A 156 10.98 21.73 -22.23
C LEU A 156 10.92 20.36 -22.93
N GLY A 157 9.78 19.67 -22.87
CA GLY A 157 9.47 18.61 -23.83
C GLY A 157 8.95 17.28 -23.29
N HIS A 158 9.03 16.99 -21.99
CA HIS A 158 8.39 15.77 -21.45
C HIS A 158 7.69 16.06 -20.13
N PRO A 159 6.36 15.82 -20.02
CA PRO A 159 5.71 15.79 -18.73
C PRO A 159 6.32 14.61 -17.97
N SER A 160 7.35 14.86 -17.15
CA SER A 160 7.89 13.87 -16.23
C SER A 160 6.71 13.23 -15.52
N ASN A 161 6.58 11.90 -15.62
CA ASN A 161 5.42 11.12 -15.18
C ASN A 161 4.92 11.63 -13.82
N ARG A 162 3.91 12.51 -13.88
CA ARG A 162 3.38 13.18 -12.72
C ARG A 162 2.70 12.14 -11.85
N VAL A 163 2.64 12.43 -10.56
CA VAL A 163 1.86 11.72 -9.54
C VAL A 163 0.59 11.08 -10.10
N CYS A 164 0.24 9.86 -9.66
CA CYS A 164 -1.00 9.20 -10.06
C CYS A 164 -2.18 10.15 -9.77
N VAL A 165 -2.78 10.72 -10.82
CA VAL A 165 -3.90 11.66 -10.65
C VAL A 165 -5.20 10.88 -10.64
N SER A 166 -6.01 11.06 -9.59
CA SER A 166 -7.39 10.57 -9.61
C SER A 166 -8.21 11.27 -10.71
N GLU A 167 -9.36 10.72 -11.06
CA GLU A 167 -10.29 11.36 -12.01
C GLU A 167 -10.75 12.76 -11.56
N LYS A 168 -10.61 13.09 -10.26
CA LYS A 168 -10.91 14.41 -9.69
C LYS A 168 -9.72 15.37 -9.67
N GLY A 169 -8.62 15.05 -10.35
CA GLY A 169 -7.41 15.88 -10.33
C GLY A 169 -6.56 15.76 -9.06
N ILE A 170 -6.95 14.93 -8.08
CA ILE A 170 -6.22 14.79 -6.82
C ILE A 170 -4.94 13.95 -7.05
N PRO A 171 -3.76 14.46 -6.67
CA PRO A 171 -2.47 13.75 -6.83
C PRO A 171 -2.22 12.72 -5.71
N TYR A 172 -1.93 11.48 -6.09
CA TYR A 172 -1.51 10.38 -5.22
C TYR A 172 -0.16 9.76 -5.59
N ILE A 173 0.74 9.64 -4.61
CA ILE A 173 1.96 8.86 -4.77
C ILE A 173 1.60 7.38 -4.62
N CYS A 174 1.84 6.60 -5.67
CA CYS A 174 1.65 5.16 -5.69
C CYS A 174 2.91 4.46 -5.15
N TRP A 175 2.83 3.80 -3.98
CA TRP A 175 4.00 3.09 -3.41
C TRP A 175 3.60 1.80 -2.68
N SER A 176 4.19 0.67 -3.06
CA SER A 176 3.96 -0.65 -2.44
C SER A 176 2.47 -1.04 -2.26
N GLY A 177 1.61 -0.68 -3.22
CA GLY A 177 0.18 -0.97 -3.18
C GLY A 177 -0.66 0.00 -2.31
N LEU A 178 -0.09 1.15 -1.96
CA LEU A 178 -0.73 2.27 -1.29
C LEU A 178 -0.86 3.46 -2.25
N LEU A 179 -1.92 4.24 -2.06
CA LEU A 179 -2.10 5.58 -2.63
C LEU A 179 -1.94 6.57 -1.49
N ILE A 180 -0.92 7.41 -1.54
CA ILE A 180 -0.64 8.43 -0.53
C ILE A 180 -0.98 9.79 -1.13
N ASN A 181 -1.95 10.49 -0.55
CA ASN A 181 -2.30 11.83 -1.03
C ASN A 181 -1.08 12.75 -0.88
N SER A 182 -0.61 13.37 -1.97
CA SER A 182 0.65 14.14 -1.92
C SER A 182 0.54 15.45 -1.14
N CYS A 183 -0.67 15.88 -0.79
CA CYS A 183 -0.93 17.09 -0.02
C CYS A 183 -1.30 16.77 1.43
N THR A 184 -2.20 15.81 1.65
CA THR A 184 -2.71 15.48 3.00
C THR A 184 -2.00 14.30 3.67
N LEU A 185 -1.20 13.54 2.92
CA LEU A 185 -0.56 12.28 3.34
C LEU A 185 -1.53 11.18 3.80
N GLU A 186 -2.84 11.37 3.59
CA GLU A 186 -3.85 10.36 3.83
C GLU A 186 -3.62 9.14 2.92
N VAL A 187 -3.91 7.95 3.46
CA VAL A 187 -3.52 6.69 2.84
C VAL A 187 -4.74 5.89 2.41
N GLN A 188 -4.78 5.54 1.13
CA GLN A 188 -5.76 4.64 0.55
C GLN A 188 -5.10 3.38 0.00
N ALA A 189 -5.88 2.31 -0.13
CA ALA A 189 -5.42 1.09 -0.78
C ALA A 189 -5.39 1.28 -2.30
N ASP A 190 -4.29 0.89 -2.95
CA ASP A 190 -4.25 0.84 -4.41
C ASP A 190 -4.94 -0.44 -4.93
N TYR A 191 -5.86 -0.25 -5.87
CA TYR A 191 -6.62 -1.29 -6.55
C TYR A 191 -6.32 -1.36 -8.06
N SER A 192 -5.43 -0.51 -8.58
CA SER A 192 -5.05 -0.41 -10.00
C SER A 192 -4.66 -1.75 -10.61
N ARG A 193 -4.00 -2.62 -9.83
CA ARG A 193 -3.59 -3.97 -10.26
C ARG A 193 -4.74 -4.86 -10.73
N TYR A 194 -5.98 -4.57 -10.35
CA TYR A 194 -7.17 -5.33 -10.76
C TYR A 194 -7.79 -4.80 -12.06
N LEU A 195 -7.25 -3.72 -12.65
CA LEU A 195 -7.71 -3.15 -13.92
C LEU A 195 -7.14 -3.88 -15.15
N ILE A 196 -6.00 -4.56 -14.99
CA ILE A 196 -5.27 -5.17 -16.09
C ILE A 196 -6.02 -6.38 -16.65
N ASN A 197 -6.43 -7.30 -15.77
CA ASN A 197 -7.04 -8.57 -16.12
C ASN A 197 -8.41 -8.73 -15.44
N HIS A 198 -9.24 -9.63 -15.97
CA HIS A 198 -10.48 -9.99 -15.31
C HIS A 198 -10.21 -10.49 -13.87
N LEU A 199 -11.01 -10.03 -12.90
CA LEU A 199 -10.80 -10.25 -11.46
C LEU A 199 -10.71 -11.74 -11.09
N ARG A 200 -11.39 -12.61 -11.84
CA ARG A 200 -11.30 -14.08 -11.70
C ARG A 200 -9.86 -14.60 -11.74
N SER A 201 -8.97 -13.98 -12.52
CA SER A 201 -7.56 -14.39 -12.63
C SER A 201 -6.76 -14.13 -11.34
N ALA A 202 -7.29 -13.33 -10.41
CA ALA A 202 -6.69 -13.09 -9.10
C ALA A 202 -7.24 -14.03 -8.01
N LEU A 203 -8.01 -15.06 -8.38
CA LEU A 203 -8.71 -15.95 -7.46
C LEU A 203 -8.30 -17.40 -7.64
N THR A 204 -8.15 -18.10 -6.52
CA THR A 204 -8.10 -19.56 -6.45
C THR A 204 -9.36 -20.05 -5.77
N VAL A 205 -10.20 -20.77 -6.51
CA VAL A 205 -11.45 -21.36 -6.03
C VAL A 205 -11.19 -22.81 -5.64
N ARG A 206 -11.64 -23.19 -4.44
CA ARG A 206 -11.45 -24.55 -3.91
C ARG A 206 -12.79 -25.27 -3.92
N TRP A 207 -12.93 -26.19 -4.86
CA TRP A 207 -14.15 -26.98 -5.06
C TRP A 207 -14.21 -28.25 -4.20
N GLN A 208 -13.05 -28.80 -3.86
CA GLN A 208 -12.93 -30.02 -3.07
C GLN A 208 -13.24 -29.78 -1.57
N ASP A 209 -13.52 -30.86 -0.85
CA ASP A 209 -13.88 -30.92 0.57
C ASP A 209 -15.22 -30.26 0.94
N ARG A 210 -15.15 -29.11 1.61
CA ARG A 210 -16.29 -28.37 2.17
C ARG A 210 -16.38 -27.00 1.49
N PRO A 211 -16.89 -26.91 0.25
CA PRO A 211 -16.85 -25.69 -0.56
C PRO A 211 -17.49 -24.47 0.13
N GLY A 212 -18.61 -24.66 0.84
CA GLY A 212 -19.24 -23.59 1.62
C GLY A 212 -18.38 -23.08 2.78
N HIS A 213 -17.62 -23.96 3.44
CA HIS A 213 -16.67 -23.57 4.50
C HIS A 213 -15.45 -22.86 3.90
N ASN A 214 -14.97 -23.33 2.75
CA ASN A 214 -13.87 -22.69 2.02
C ASN A 214 -14.25 -21.28 1.57
N LEU A 215 -15.44 -21.09 0.99
CA LEU A 215 -15.96 -19.75 0.65
C LEU A 215 -16.03 -18.84 1.88
N LYS A 216 -16.59 -19.34 2.99
CA LYS A 216 -16.70 -18.60 4.25
C LYS A 216 -15.35 -18.11 4.76
N ARG A 217 -14.29 -18.92 4.67
CA ARG A 217 -12.92 -18.53 5.02
C ARG A 217 -12.36 -17.54 3.99
N LYS A 218 -12.56 -17.81 2.70
CA LYS A 218 -12.00 -17.02 1.60
C LYS A 218 -12.50 -15.58 1.61
N VAL A 219 -13.78 -15.33 1.90
CA VAL A 219 -14.33 -13.96 2.02
C VAL A 219 -13.63 -13.17 3.13
N CYS A 220 -13.30 -13.80 4.26
CA CYS A 220 -12.48 -13.17 5.31
C CYS A 220 -11.04 -12.94 4.84
N ASP A 221 -10.45 -13.89 4.11
CA ASP A 221 -9.09 -13.78 3.57
C ASP A 221 -8.99 -12.65 2.54
N PHE A 222 -10.04 -12.35 1.77
CA PHE A 222 -10.08 -11.19 0.87
C PHE A 222 -9.97 -9.85 1.62
N LEU A 223 -10.56 -9.76 2.81
CA LEU A 223 -10.58 -8.54 3.63
C LEU A 223 -9.31 -8.39 4.49
N ARG A 224 -8.70 -9.50 4.91
CA ARG A 224 -7.58 -9.51 5.86
C ARG A 224 -6.40 -8.58 5.46
N PRO A 225 -5.95 -8.52 4.19
CA PRO A 225 -4.88 -7.60 3.78
C PRO A 225 -5.27 -6.12 3.90
N LYS A 226 -6.56 -5.80 3.77
CA LYS A 226 -7.08 -4.43 3.82
C LYS A 226 -7.40 -3.96 5.24
N CYS A 227 -7.26 -4.83 6.25
CA CYS A 227 -7.44 -4.48 7.65
C CYS A 227 -6.14 -3.97 8.31
N HIS A 228 -5.25 -3.29 7.58
CA HIS A 228 -4.00 -2.73 8.14
C HIS A 228 -4.28 -1.42 8.87
N THR A 229 -3.57 -1.13 9.96
CA THR A 229 -3.85 0.05 10.82
C THR A 229 -3.69 1.38 10.08
N ILE A 230 -2.76 1.45 9.12
CA ILE A 230 -2.48 2.64 8.30
C ILE A 230 -3.71 3.22 7.58
N PHE A 231 -4.75 2.41 7.32
CA PHE A 231 -5.97 2.85 6.62
C PHE A 231 -7.05 3.41 7.57
N PHE A 232 -6.92 3.17 8.88
CA PHE A 232 -7.97 3.43 9.86
C PHE A 232 -7.51 4.27 11.05
N ASP A 233 -6.22 4.58 11.14
CA ASP A 233 -5.68 5.48 12.15
C ASP A 233 -6.11 6.92 11.85
N SER A 234 -6.86 7.51 12.80
CA SER A 234 -7.34 8.88 12.75
C SER A 234 -6.24 9.93 12.96
N ASN A 235 -5.03 9.52 13.36
CA ASN A 235 -3.85 10.40 13.31
C ASN A 235 -3.35 10.61 11.87
N ILE A 236 -3.70 9.72 10.94
CA ILE A 236 -3.23 9.72 9.55
C ILE A 236 -4.36 10.08 8.59
N ASN A 237 -5.58 9.60 8.85
CA ASN A 237 -6.68 9.68 7.91
C ASN A 237 -7.88 10.42 8.51
N SER A 238 -8.52 11.26 7.71
CA SER A 238 -9.81 11.86 8.05
C SER A 238 -10.90 10.80 8.24
N ALA A 239 -11.95 11.18 8.96
CA ALA A 239 -13.15 10.36 9.15
C ALA A 239 -13.75 9.87 7.81
N ALA A 240 -13.73 10.73 6.79
CA ALA A 240 -14.16 10.43 5.44
C ALA A 240 -13.29 9.35 4.77
N VAL A 241 -11.95 9.47 4.82
CA VAL A 241 -11.03 8.51 4.21
C VAL A 241 -11.03 7.16 4.92
N VAL A 242 -11.16 7.14 6.26
CA VAL A 242 -11.33 5.90 7.03
C VAL A 242 -12.54 5.10 6.52
N ARG A 243 -13.69 5.77 6.32
CA ARG A 243 -14.92 5.13 5.81
C ARG A 243 -14.80 4.75 4.33
N LEU A 244 -14.13 5.56 3.52
CA LEU A 244 -13.85 5.25 2.12
C LEU A 244 -13.01 3.97 1.98
N ASN A 245 -11.96 3.81 2.77
CA ASN A 245 -11.12 2.61 2.79
C ASN A 245 -11.92 1.34 3.13
N ILE A 246 -12.86 1.44 4.07
CA ILE A 246 -13.77 0.34 4.41
C ILE A 246 -14.68 0.00 3.23
N TYR A 247 -15.29 1.03 2.64
CA TYR A 247 -16.22 0.86 1.53
C TYR A 247 -15.54 0.22 0.31
N GLN A 248 -14.39 0.74 -0.12
CA GLN A 248 -13.62 0.21 -1.24
C GLN A 248 -13.16 -1.23 -0.98
N ALA A 249 -12.75 -1.57 0.25
CA ALA A 249 -12.40 -2.94 0.61
C ALA A 249 -13.61 -3.89 0.48
N PHE A 250 -14.80 -3.45 0.87
CA PHE A 250 -16.02 -4.24 0.68
C PHE A 250 -16.48 -4.31 -0.78
N LEU A 251 -16.31 -3.26 -1.59
CA LEU A 251 -16.58 -3.31 -3.03
C LEU A 251 -15.73 -4.40 -3.69
N LEU A 252 -14.41 -4.38 -3.50
CA LEU A 252 -13.53 -5.42 -4.04
C LEU A 252 -13.91 -6.81 -3.49
N CYS A 253 -14.22 -6.91 -2.20
CA CYS A 253 -14.61 -8.18 -1.59
C CYS A 253 -15.90 -8.73 -2.20
N ALA A 254 -16.89 -7.89 -2.46
CA ALA A 254 -18.15 -8.27 -3.11
C ALA A 254 -17.92 -8.70 -4.58
N MET A 255 -17.03 -8.03 -5.31
CA MET A 255 -16.65 -8.44 -6.67
C MET A 255 -15.97 -9.81 -6.67
N LYS A 256 -14.99 -10.01 -5.76
CA LYS A 256 -14.32 -11.31 -5.59
C LYS A 256 -15.29 -12.41 -5.14
N PHE A 257 -16.24 -12.07 -4.27
CA PHE A 257 -17.31 -12.98 -3.85
C PHE A 257 -18.17 -13.39 -5.04
N HIS A 258 -18.56 -12.45 -5.91
CA HIS A 258 -19.30 -12.75 -7.13
C HIS A 258 -18.56 -13.73 -8.02
N CYS A 259 -17.29 -13.44 -8.36
CA CYS A 259 -16.51 -14.33 -9.22
C CYS A 259 -16.36 -15.72 -8.57
N TYR A 260 -16.03 -15.78 -7.27
CA TYR A 260 -15.88 -17.07 -6.57
C TYR A 260 -17.18 -17.88 -6.59
N VAL A 261 -18.33 -17.24 -6.33
CA VAL A 261 -19.64 -17.92 -6.36
C VAL A 261 -20.03 -18.32 -7.78
N SER A 262 -19.70 -17.52 -8.79
CA SER A 262 -19.93 -17.86 -10.19
C SER A 262 -19.18 -19.14 -10.57
N GLU A 263 -17.89 -19.20 -10.25
CA GLU A 263 -17.06 -20.39 -10.49
C GLU A 263 -17.51 -21.60 -9.65
N LEU A 264 -17.88 -21.38 -8.39
CA LEU A 264 -18.37 -22.47 -7.53
C LEU A 264 -19.71 -23.04 -8.02
N SER A 265 -20.55 -22.22 -8.65
CA SER A 265 -21.90 -22.61 -9.08
C SER A 265 -21.93 -23.65 -10.19
N TYR A 266 -20.82 -23.85 -10.91
CA TYR A 266 -20.67 -24.97 -11.85
C TYR A 266 -20.66 -26.33 -11.16
N ILE A 267 -20.30 -26.37 -9.86
CA ILE A 267 -20.14 -27.61 -9.09
C ILE A 267 -21.19 -27.72 -7.99
N CYS A 268 -21.43 -26.64 -7.23
CA CYS A 268 -22.43 -26.64 -6.17
C CYS A 268 -23.11 -25.27 -6.00
N LYS A 269 -24.43 -25.29 -5.81
CA LYS A 269 -25.23 -24.07 -5.57
C LYS A 269 -25.68 -24.01 -4.12
N LEU A 270 -25.13 -23.06 -3.37
CA LEU A 270 -25.52 -22.83 -1.98
C LEU A 270 -26.78 -21.95 -1.90
N ARG A 271 -27.57 -22.14 -0.83
CA ARG A 271 -28.80 -21.34 -0.58
C ARG A 271 -28.44 -19.87 -0.31
N ALA A 272 -29.27 -18.94 -0.78
CA ALA A 272 -29.07 -17.50 -0.59
C ALA A 272 -28.89 -17.09 0.89
N GLN A 273 -29.61 -17.74 1.80
CA GLN A 273 -29.47 -17.52 3.25
C GLN A 273 -28.07 -17.89 3.77
N PHE A 274 -27.41 -18.88 3.16
CA PHE A 274 -26.05 -19.24 3.52
C PHE A 274 -25.04 -18.18 3.06
N TYR A 275 -25.21 -17.65 1.85
CA TYR A 275 -24.42 -16.51 1.37
C TYR A 275 -24.60 -15.27 2.26
N LEU A 276 -25.84 -14.94 2.64
CA LEU A 276 -26.12 -13.84 3.57
C LEU A 276 -25.37 -14.04 4.91
N LYS A 277 -25.40 -15.25 5.48
CA LYS A 277 -24.66 -15.58 6.71
C LYS A 277 -23.15 -15.37 6.56
N ILE A 278 -22.57 -15.72 5.40
CA ILE A 278 -21.15 -15.50 5.10
C ILE A 278 -20.84 -14.00 5.04
N ILE A 279 -21.63 -13.23 4.30
CA ILE A 279 -21.45 -11.77 4.16
C ILE A 279 -21.55 -11.09 5.53
N MET A 280 -22.62 -11.34 6.29
CA MET A 280 -22.79 -10.75 7.63
C MET A 280 -21.69 -11.17 8.62
N ARG A 281 -21.09 -12.35 8.44
CA ARG A 281 -19.90 -12.76 9.20
C ARG A 281 -18.66 -11.97 8.76
N SER A 282 -18.46 -11.74 7.47
CA SER A 282 -17.29 -11.00 6.98
C SER A 282 -17.30 -9.53 7.40
N LEU A 283 -18.48 -8.90 7.46
CA LEU A 283 -18.62 -7.52 7.95
C LEU A 283 -18.15 -7.41 9.42
N ARG A 284 -18.65 -8.30 10.28
CA ARG A 284 -18.23 -8.39 11.70
C ARG A 284 -16.75 -8.75 11.85
N TYR A 285 -16.25 -9.63 10.98
CA TYR A 285 -14.84 -10.02 10.98
C TYR A 285 -13.92 -8.83 10.71
N MET A 286 -14.22 -8.01 9.70
CA MET A 286 -13.40 -6.83 9.37
C MET A 286 -13.32 -5.87 10.56
N TYR A 287 -14.45 -5.49 11.14
CA TYR A 287 -14.46 -4.60 12.30
C TYR A 287 -13.64 -5.15 13.48
N ARG A 288 -13.84 -6.43 13.83
CA ARG A 288 -13.09 -7.08 14.92
C ARG A 288 -11.59 -7.14 14.62
N LEU A 289 -11.21 -7.43 13.38
CA LEU A 289 -9.82 -7.51 12.98
C LEU A 289 -9.13 -6.15 13.00
N ILE A 290 -9.80 -5.10 12.49
CA ILE A 290 -9.31 -3.71 12.55
C ILE A 290 -9.08 -3.34 14.01
N ARG A 291 -10.10 -3.46 14.87
CA ARG A 291 -9.97 -3.16 16.30
C ARG A 291 -8.82 -3.89 16.96
N ARG A 292 -8.71 -5.20 16.74
CA ARG A 292 -7.62 -6.00 17.32
C ARG A 292 -6.26 -5.50 16.85
N ARG A 293 -6.11 -5.16 15.57
CA ARG A 293 -4.84 -4.65 15.02
C ARG A 293 -4.50 -3.26 15.54
N MET A 294 -5.48 -2.37 15.62
CA MET A 294 -5.30 -1.04 16.22
C MET A 294 -4.85 -1.15 17.69
N HIS A 295 -5.42 -2.09 18.45
CA HIS A 295 -4.98 -2.38 19.81
C HIS A 295 -3.64 -3.11 19.90
N SER A 296 -3.21 -3.90 18.91
CA SER A 296 -1.93 -4.61 18.99
C SER A 296 -0.74 -3.82 18.45
N SER A 297 -0.98 -2.76 17.68
CA SER A 297 0.07 -1.96 17.03
C SER A 297 0.82 -1.00 17.98
N TYR A 298 1.03 -1.41 19.23
CA TYR A 298 1.88 -0.69 20.17
C TYR A 298 3.35 -0.81 19.75
N GLY A 299 3.80 0.12 18.91
CA GLY A 299 5.20 0.28 18.52
C GLY A 299 5.82 1.47 19.24
N GLY A 300 6.36 1.26 20.44
CA GLY A 300 7.11 2.27 21.20
C GLY A 300 6.28 3.16 22.13
N HIS A 301 6.96 3.87 23.03
CA HIS A 301 6.35 4.60 24.15
C HIS A 301 5.51 5.84 23.75
N ASN A 302 5.61 6.36 22.52
CA ASN A 302 5.12 7.71 22.19
C ASN A 302 4.08 7.83 21.06
N PHE A 303 3.70 6.75 20.35
CA PHE A 303 2.69 6.83 19.27
C PHE A 303 1.59 5.80 19.48
N ARG A 304 0.33 6.26 19.61
CA ARG A 304 -0.84 5.39 19.79
C ARG A 304 -1.85 5.64 18.67
N PRO A 305 -2.18 4.61 17.86
CA PRO A 305 -3.14 4.78 16.78
C PRO A 305 -4.56 4.99 17.34
N ILE A 306 -5.31 5.91 16.72
CA ILE A 306 -6.67 6.26 17.15
C ILE A 306 -7.67 5.67 16.16
N LEU A 307 -8.69 4.97 16.67
CA LEU A 307 -9.74 4.39 15.83
C LEU A 307 -11.09 5.05 16.12
N ASN A 308 -11.47 6.02 15.29
CA ASN A 308 -12.80 6.66 15.34
C ASN A 308 -13.76 6.01 14.33
N LEU A 309 -14.21 4.79 14.64
CA LEU A 309 -15.07 3.98 13.77
C LEU A 309 -16.02 3.08 14.55
N GLN A 310 -17.31 3.13 14.22
CA GLN A 310 -18.33 2.29 14.85
C GLN A 310 -18.61 0.99 14.07
N ASP A 311 -18.92 -0.10 14.79
CA ASP A 311 -19.31 -1.40 14.20
C ASP A 311 -20.47 -1.28 13.22
N GLN A 312 -21.40 -0.37 13.51
CA GLN A 312 -22.62 -0.15 12.74
C GLN A 312 -22.30 0.54 11.40
N GLU A 313 -21.30 1.41 11.37
CA GLU A 313 -20.84 2.04 10.12
C GLU A 313 -20.20 1.00 9.20
N VAL A 314 -19.35 0.11 9.75
CA VAL A 314 -18.73 -0.98 8.97
C VAL A 314 -19.77 -1.90 8.35
N LYS A 315 -20.79 -2.29 9.13
CA LYS A 315 -21.89 -3.13 8.63
C LYS A 315 -22.71 -2.43 7.57
N TRP A 316 -23.03 -1.16 7.76
CA TRP A 316 -23.80 -0.38 6.80
C TRP A 316 -23.06 -0.22 5.48
N LEU A 317 -21.79 0.20 5.52
CA LEU A 317 -20.92 0.33 4.33
C LEU A 317 -20.76 -1.01 3.61
N GLY A 318 -20.58 -2.09 4.37
CA GLY A 318 -20.47 -3.43 3.81
C GLY A 318 -21.75 -3.91 3.12
N LEU A 319 -22.91 -3.72 3.75
CA LEU A 319 -24.20 -4.05 3.14
C LEU A 319 -24.41 -3.23 1.86
N HIS A 320 -24.17 -1.92 1.90
CA HIS A 320 -24.28 -1.05 0.74
C HIS A 320 -23.38 -1.52 -0.41
N ALA A 321 -22.08 -1.76 -0.13
CA ALA A 321 -21.12 -2.21 -1.14
C ALA A 321 -21.54 -3.52 -1.82
N TYR A 322 -21.96 -4.52 -1.04
CA TYR A 322 -22.43 -5.80 -1.58
C TYR A 322 -23.69 -5.63 -2.43
N ILE A 323 -24.63 -4.79 -2.01
CA ILE A 323 -25.84 -4.49 -2.78
C ILE A 323 -25.46 -3.86 -4.12
N GLN A 324 -24.61 -2.83 -4.13
CA GLN A 324 -24.25 -2.12 -5.36
C GLN A 324 -23.54 -3.04 -6.37
N VAL A 325 -22.59 -3.86 -5.92
CA VAL A 325 -21.88 -4.81 -6.78
C VAL A 325 -22.81 -5.91 -7.30
N LEU A 326 -23.61 -6.53 -6.43
CA LEU A 326 -24.47 -7.65 -6.83
C LEU A 326 -25.67 -7.20 -7.68
N LYS A 327 -26.12 -5.95 -7.57
CA LYS A 327 -27.14 -5.35 -8.45
C LYS A 327 -26.70 -5.41 -9.92
N MET A 328 -25.42 -5.17 -10.22
CA MET A 328 -24.88 -5.30 -11.58
C MET A 328 -24.91 -6.75 -12.11
N LYS A 329 -25.13 -7.73 -11.23
CA LYS A 329 -25.17 -9.16 -11.52
C LYS A 329 -26.50 -9.79 -11.07
N GLN A 330 -27.58 -9.01 -11.12
CA GLN A 330 -28.89 -9.34 -10.53
C GLN A 330 -29.48 -10.68 -10.99
N SER A 331 -29.25 -11.08 -12.25
CA SER A 331 -29.76 -12.34 -12.81
C SER A 331 -29.32 -13.56 -12.01
N ARG A 332 -28.12 -13.52 -11.41
CA ARG A 332 -27.57 -14.61 -10.59
C ARG A 332 -27.92 -14.46 -9.10
N HIS A 333 -28.19 -13.25 -8.63
CA HIS A 333 -28.22 -12.91 -7.20
C HIS A 333 -29.57 -12.37 -6.70
N LYS A 334 -30.67 -12.46 -7.48
CA LYS A 334 -31.99 -11.89 -7.14
C LYS A 334 -32.46 -12.18 -5.70
N VAL A 335 -32.45 -13.43 -5.26
CA VAL A 335 -32.89 -13.83 -3.90
C VAL A 335 -31.95 -13.26 -2.83
N LEU A 336 -30.63 -13.32 -3.06
CA LEU A 336 -29.65 -12.78 -2.13
C LEU A 336 -29.76 -11.25 -2.02
N LEU A 337 -30.01 -10.56 -3.13
CA LEU A 337 -30.25 -9.12 -3.16
C LEU A 337 -31.48 -8.73 -2.35
N SER A 338 -32.59 -9.47 -2.46
CA SER A 338 -33.77 -9.23 -1.63
C SER A 338 -33.44 -9.31 -0.13
N LEU A 339 -32.70 -10.34 0.28
CA LEU A 339 -32.27 -10.53 1.67
C LEU A 339 -31.32 -9.41 2.14
N LEU A 340 -30.37 -8.99 1.29
CA LEU A 340 -29.43 -7.91 1.61
C LEU A 340 -30.15 -6.57 1.74
N ASN A 341 -31.07 -6.25 0.81
CA ASN A 341 -31.88 -5.03 0.87
C ASN A 341 -32.74 -5.00 2.14
N SER A 342 -33.37 -6.11 2.52
CA SER A 342 -34.10 -6.21 3.79
C SER A 342 -33.21 -5.88 5.00
N LYS A 343 -31.98 -6.43 5.04
CA LYS A 343 -31.01 -6.09 6.10
C LYS A 343 -30.52 -4.65 6.07
N TYR A 344 -30.38 -4.07 4.88
CA TYR A 344 -29.98 -2.68 4.69
C TYR A 344 -31.07 -1.71 5.12
N CYS A 345 -32.32 -1.92 4.69
CA CYS A 345 -33.45 -1.08 5.09
C CYS A 345 -33.71 -1.12 6.60
N ALA A 346 -33.52 -2.28 7.23
CA ALA A 346 -33.64 -2.41 8.69
C ALA A 346 -32.43 -1.86 9.48
N HIS A 347 -31.38 -1.36 8.80
CA HIS A 347 -30.19 -0.84 9.47
C HIS A 347 -30.42 0.59 9.95
N LYS A 348 -30.11 0.88 11.22
CA LYS A 348 -30.38 2.18 11.87
C LYS A 348 -29.77 3.44 11.23
N LEU A 349 -28.77 3.26 10.37
CA LEU A 349 -28.09 4.36 9.65
C LEU A 349 -28.73 4.65 8.30
N THR A 350 -29.63 3.79 7.83
CA THR A 350 -30.32 3.99 6.56
C THR A 350 -31.32 5.13 6.73
N GLY A 351 -31.15 6.19 5.93
CA GLY A 351 -31.93 7.43 6.04
C GLY A 351 -31.37 8.47 7.02
N ASN A 352 -30.32 8.14 7.78
CA ASN A 352 -29.63 9.07 8.68
C ASN A 352 -28.10 8.89 8.56
N THR A 353 -27.57 9.33 7.42
CA THR A 353 -26.15 9.19 7.08
C THR A 353 -25.38 10.48 7.36
N SER A 354 -24.20 10.36 7.96
CA SER A 354 -23.28 11.48 8.12
C SER A 354 -22.65 11.88 6.78
N SER A 355 -22.10 13.10 6.71
CA SER A 355 -21.32 13.58 5.57
C SER A 355 -20.17 12.62 5.21
N ASP A 356 -19.46 12.07 6.21
CA ASP A 356 -18.36 11.12 5.98
C ASP A 356 -18.82 9.80 5.37
N LEU A 357 -20.00 9.31 5.77
CA LEU A 357 -20.60 8.09 5.18
C LEU A 357 -21.05 8.35 3.74
N ASN A 358 -21.67 9.50 3.49
CA ASN A 358 -22.08 9.92 2.15
C ASN A 358 -20.86 10.07 1.22
N TYR A 359 -19.78 10.68 1.71
CA TYR A 359 -18.51 10.75 1.00
C TYR A 359 -17.99 9.35 0.65
N ALA A 360 -18.01 8.40 1.57
CA ALA A 360 -17.50 7.06 1.30
C ALA A 360 -18.28 6.32 0.20
N ILE A 361 -19.61 6.47 0.15
CA ILE A 361 -20.46 5.76 -0.84
C ILE A 361 -20.59 6.47 -2.19
N GLU A 362 -20.19 7.75 -2.26
CA GLU A 362 -20.13 8.55 -3.48
C GLU A 362 -19.37 7.79 -4.58
N ARG A 363 -20.05 7.52 -5.70
CA ARG A 363 -19.51 6.62 -6.74
C ARG A 363 -18.18 7.11 -7.30
N SER A 364 -18.03 8.43 -7.43
CA SER A 364 -16.83 9.08 -7.94
C SER A 364 -15.59 8.93 -7.04
N ASN A 365 -15.76 8.64 -5.74
CA ASN A 365 -14.65 8.37 -4.82
C ASN A 365 -14.12 6.93 -4.92
N SER A 366 -14.79 6.07 -5.69
CA SER A 366 -14.38 4.69 -5.95
C SER A 366 -14.39 4.35 -7.45
N SER A 367 -14.23 5.35 -8.31
CA SER A 367 -14.40 5.20 -9.77
C SER A 367 -13.49 4.15 -10.39
N SER A 368 -12.23 4.08 -9.94
CA SER A 368 -11.29 3.05 -10.38
C SER A 368 -11.79 1.63 -10.10
N LEU A 369 -12.44 1.37 -8.96
CA LEU A 369 -12.99 0.04 -8.68
C LEU A 369 -14.13 -0.33 -9.62
N TRP A 370 -14.96 0.63 -10.03
CA TRP A 370 -16.09 0.38 -10.94
C TRP A 370 -15.65 0.02 -12.36
N ARG A 371 -14.38 0.26 -12.72
CA ARG A 371 -13.77 -0.14 -13.99
C ARG A 371 -13.21 -1.57 -13.98
N ILE A 372 -13.17 -2.23 -12.82
CA ILE A 372 -12.71 -3.62 -12.71
C ILE A 372 -13.68 -4.53 -13.47
N LYS A 373 -13.14 -5.43 -14.30
CA LYS A 373 -13.91 -6.48 -14.98
C LYS A 373 -14.07 -7.67 -14.04
N TYR A 374 -15.31 -8.01 -13.65
CA TYR A 374 -15.59 -9.10 -12.69
C TYR A 374 -16.87 -9.88 -13.02
#